data_AF-A0A0L8FMB2-F1
#
_entry.id   AF-A0A0L8FMB2-F1
#
_cell.length_a   1.000
_cell.length_b   1.000
_cell.length_c   1.000
_cell.angle_alpha   90.00
_cell.angle_beta   90.00
_cell.angle_gamma   90.00
#
_symmetry.space_group_name_H-M   'P 1'
#
loop_
_entity.id
_entity.type
_entity.pdbx_description
1 polymer ?
#
loop_
_entity_poly.entity_id
_entity_poly.type
_entity_poly.pdbx_seq_one_letter_code
_entity_poly.pdbx_strand_id
1 'polypeptide(L)'
;MAAAKPKHDPPHGMEDYDLKTDEDLGALSDGDQEKLNQLKIHIRIENEKYLNEHPEVECMLAGFLSEILMKQPDNIHEFAAEHFTNPNLRRNISEELQQRQAKMKENLLLKNF
;
A
#
# COMPACT_ATOMS: atom_id res chain seq x y z
N MET A 1 20.40 25.99 3.91
CA MET A 1 20.55 24.53 4.14
C MET A 1 20.14 23.86 2.84
N ALA A 2 20.97 23.01 2.24
CA ALA A 2 20.61 22.36 0.99
C ALA A 2 19.46 21.36 1.24
N ALA A 3 18.40 21.43 0.43
CA ALA A 3 17.29 20.48 0.50
C ALA A 3 17.80 19.04 0.27
N ALA A 4 17.19 18.05 0.93
CA ALA A 4 17.56 16.65 0.74
C ALA A 4 17.39 16.27 -0.74
N LYS A 5 18.46 15.74 -1.35
CA LYS A 5 18.46 15.37 -2.77
C LYS A 5 17.38 14.32 -3.03
N PRO A 6 16.51 14.51 -4.04
CA PRO A 6 15.47 13.55 -4.33
C PRO A 6 16.09 12.27 -4.90
N LYS A 7 15.73 11.13 -4.31
CA LYS A 7 16.12 9.82 -4.86
C LYS A 7 15.05 9.39 -5.86
N HIS A 8 15.35 9.48 -7.15
CA HIS A 8 14.44 9.19 -8.23
C HIS A 8 14.59 7.74 -8.69
N ASP A 9 14.04 6.80 -7.91
CA ASP A 9 13.87 5.43 -8.36
C ASP A 9 12.42 5.28 -8.87
N PRO A 10 12.17 5.33 -10.20
CA PRO A 10 10.84 5.04 -10.72
C PRO A 10 10.42 3.61 -10.34
N PRO A 11 9.14 3.40 -9.97
CA PRO A 11 8.62 2.04 -9.74
C PRO A 11 8.85 1.18 -10.98
N HIS A 12 9.25 -0.07 -10.76
CA HIS A 12 9.52 -1.02 -11.83
C HIS A 12 8.32 -1.11 -12.80
N GLY A 13 8.55 -0.84 -14.09
CA GLY A 13 7.53 -0.86 -15.14
C GLY A 13 6.95 0.51 -15.53
N MET A 14 7.38 1.61 -14.91
CA MET A 14 7.15 2.97 -15.43
C MET A 14 8.33 3.47 -16.29
N GLU A 15 8.05 4.37 -17.23
CA GLU A 15 9.08 5.11 -17.97
C GLU A 15 9.95 5.93 -17.00
N ASP A 16 11.22 6.10 -17.38
CA ASP A 16 12.12 6.98 -16.64
C ASP A 16 11.55 8.39 -16.63
N TYR A 17 11.63 9.09 -15.50
CA TYR A 17 11.28 10.50 -15.45
C TYR A 17 12.15 11.30 -16.44
N ASP A 18 11.65 12.42 -16.96
CA ASP A 18 12.36 13.36 -17.85
C ASP A 18 13.54 14.09 -17.16
N LEU A 19 14.32 13.39 -16.34
CA LEU A 19 15.41 13.89 -15.53
C LEU A 19 16.72 13.31 -16.06
N LYS A 20 17.64 14.17 -16.48
CA LYS A 20 18.89 13.71 -17.12
C LYS A 20 19.92 13.18 -16.12
N THR A 21 19.80 13.57 -14.84
CA THR A 21 20.71 13.19 -13.76
C THR A 21 19.97 13.16 -12.41
N ASP A 22 20.56 12.48 -11.41
CA ASP A 22 20.08 12.49 -10.02
C ASP A 22 20.08 13.88 -9.35
N GLU A 23 20.75 14.87 -9.96
CA GLU A 23 20.77 16.26 -9.51
C GLU A 23 19.79 17.15 -10.28
N ASP A 24 19.13 16.61 -11.30
CA ASP A 24 18.16 17.33 -12.11
C ASP A 24 16.81 17.38 -11.38
N LEU A 25 16.38 18.58 -11.00
CA LEU A 25 15.04 18.81 -10.46
C LEU A 25 13.97 18.85 -11.57
N GLY A 26 14.39 18.72 -12.83
CA GLY A 26 13.54 18.84 -13.99
C GLY A 26 12.91 20.22 -14.06
N ALA A 27 11.57 20.27 -14.03
CA ALA A 27 10.81 21.53 -14.05
C ALA A 27 10.67 22.20 -12.67
N LEU A 28 11.15 21.59 -11.58
CA LEU A 28 10.96 22.10 -10.23
C LEU A 28 12.11 23.01 -9.78
N SER A 29 11.79 24.09 -9.06
CA SER A 29 12.79 24.87 -8.34
C SER A 29 13.15 24.21 -7.00
N ASP A 30 14.29 24.59 -6.40
CA ASP A 30 14.70 24.10 -5.07
C ASP A 30 13.60 24.31 -4.00
N GLY A 31 12.93 25.45 -4.04
CA GLY A 31 11.84 25.78 -3.12
C GLY A 31 10.57 24.96 -3.38
N ASP A 32 10.31 24.58 -4.63
CA ASP A 32 9.18 23.69 -4.97
C ASP A 32 9.47 22.24 -4.57
N GLN A 33 10.72 21.81 -4.71
CA GLN A 33 11.17 20.50 -4.24
C GLN A 33 11.03 20.38 -2.71
N GLU A 34 11.39 21.43 -1.95
CA GLU A 34 11.22 21.43 -0.51
C GLU A 34 9.75 21.33 -0.10
N LYS A 35 8.86 22.12 -0.74
CA LYS A 35 7.41 22.03 -0.52
C LYS A 35 6.87 20.64 -0.87
N LEU A 36 7.31 20.07 -2.00
CA LEU A 36 6.91 18.74 -2.44
C LEU A 36 7.35 17.66 -1.43
N ASN A 37 8.56 17.79 -0.88
CA ASN A 37 9.05 16.87 0.15
C ASN A 37 8.20 16.94 1.42
N GLN A 38 7.86 18.14 1.89
CA GLN A 38 6.97 18.31 3.05
C GLN A 38 5.57 17.72 2.79
N LEU A 39 5.02 17.95 1.60
CA LEU A 39 3.74 17.38 1.20
C LEU A 39 3.78 15.84 1.17
N LYS A 40 4.83 15.24 0.60
CA LYS A 40 5.02 13.79 0.58
C LYS A 40 5.09 13.20 1.99
N ILE A 41 5.78 13.86 2.92
CA ILE A 41 5.84 13.42 4.32
C ILE A 41 4.43 13.40 4.92
N HIS A 42 3.67 14.48 4.75
CA HIS A 42 2.30 14.56 5.26
C HIS A 42 1.42 13.45 4.69
N ILE A 43 1.42 13.27 3.37
CA ILE A 43 0.65 12.22 2.69
C ILE A 43 1.05 10.82 3.20
N ARG A 44 2.33 10.57 3.41
CA ARG A 44 2.79 9.26 3.94
C ARG A 44 2.23 8.99 5.33
N ILE A 45 2.21 10.00 6.21
CA ILE A 45 1.63 9.88 7.55
C ILE A 45 0.12 9.62 7.46
N GLU A 46 -0.58 10.34 6.60
CA GLU A 46 -2.03 10.15 6.40
C GLU A 46 -2.35 8.76 5.83
N ASN A 47 -1.57 8.28 4.86
CA ASN A 47 -1.71 6.95 4.30
C ASN A 47 -1.48 5.86 5.35
N GLU A 48 -0.44 5.98 6.18
CA GLU A 48 -0.18 5.04 7.27
C GLU A 48 -1.31 5.06 8.30
N LYS A 49 -1.83 6.24 8.65
CA LYS A 49 -2.97 6.35 9.56
C LYS A 49 -4.21 5.67 8.97
N TYR A 50 -4.50 5.91 7.69
CA TYR A 50 -5.60 5.26 6.98
C TYR A 50 -5.46 3.74 7.00
N LEU A 51 -4.30 3.19 6.63
CA LEU A 51 -4.09 1.74 6.63
C LEU A 51 -4.19 1.12 8.03
N ASN A 52 -3.79 1.83 9.08
CA ASN A 52 -3.96 1.38 10.47
C ASN A 52 -5.42 1.42 10.94
N GLU A 53 -6.19 2.43 10.51
CA GLU A 53 -7.61 2.56 10.86
C GLU A 53 -8.53 1.62 10.07
N HIS A 54 -8.05 1.11 8.92
CA HIS A 54 -8.80 0.28 7.98
C HIS A 54 -8.20 -1.13 7.81
N PRO A 55 -8.32 -2.02 8.83
CA PRO A 55 -7.80 -3.39 8.77
C PRO A 55 -8.44 -4.24 7.65
N GLU A 56 -9.61 -3.83 7.12
CA GLU A 56 -10.24 -4.45 5.97
C GLU A 56 -9.36 -4.42 4.72
N VAL A 57 -8.54 -3.37 4.56
CA VAL A 57 -7.62 -3.24 3.42
C VAL A 57 -6.51 -4.28 3.53
N GLU A 58 -5.98 -4.47 4.74
CA GLU A 58 -4.96 -5.50 5.01
C GLU A 58 -5.52 -6.91 4.72
N CYS A 59 -6.71 -7.24 5.24
CA CYS A 59 -7.36 -8.53 4.97
C CYS A 59 -7.62 -8.75 3.48
N MET A 60 -8.12 -7.73 2.78
CA MET A 60 -8.35 -7.79 1.34
C MET A 60 -7.07 -8.10 0.56
N LEU A 61 -5.97 -7.41 0.86
CA LEU A 61 -4.69 -7.60 0.20
C LEU A 61 -4.06 -8.96 0.55
N ALA A 62 -4.13 -9.38 1.81
CA ALA A 62 -3.60 -10.68 2.26
C ALA A 62 -4.35 -11.85 1.61
N GLY A 63 -5.68 -11.76 1.49
CA GLY A 63 -6.51 -12.75 0.80
C GLY A 63 -6.14 -12.84 -0.68
N PHE A 64 -6.05 -11.69 -1.36
CA PHE A 64 -5.66 -11.63 -2.77
C PHE A 64 -4.27 -12.24 -3.03
N LEU A 65 -3.26 -11.85 -2.24
CA LEU A 65 -1.90 -12.40 -2.37
C LEU A 65 -1.86 -13.90 -2.08
N SER A 66 -2.63 -14.37 -1.09
CA SER A 66 -2.73 -15.80 -0.79
C SER A 66 -3.28 -16.59 -1.98
N GLU A 67 -4.31 -16.07 -2.65
CA GLU A 67 -4.87 -16.71 -3.84
C GLU A 67 -3.90 -16.69 -5.03
N ILE A 68 -3.16 -15.60 -5.25
CA ILE A 68 -2.11 -15.55 -6.29
C ILE A 68 -1.06 -16.63 -6.03
N LEU A 69 -0.56 -16.73 -4.79
CA LEU A 69 0.49 -17.69 -4.45
C LEU A 69 -0.01 -19.14 -4.54
N MET A 70 -1.29 -19.38 -4.29
CA MET A 70 -1.90 -20.72 -4.41
C MET A 70 -2.21 -21.11 -5.86
N LYS A 71 -2.78 -20.20 -6.65
CA LYS A 71 -3.27 -20.49 -8.01
C LYS A 71 -2.23 -20.25 -9.08
N GLN A 72 -1.23 -19.42 -8.80
CA GLN A 72 -0.16 -18.99 -9.71
C GLN A 72 -0.67 -18.69 -11.14
N PRO A 73 -1.57 -17.69 -11.29
CA PRO A 73 -2.19 -17.40 -12.57
C PRO A 73 -1.19 -16.86 -13.59
N ASP A 74 -1.38 -17.20 -14.86
CA ASP A 74 -0.56 -16.70 -15.97
C ASP A 74 -0.74 -15.19 -16.20
N ASN A 75 -1.94 -14.66 -15.95
CA ASN A 75 -2.27 -13.24 -16.07
C ASN A 75 -2.80 -12.68 -14.75
N ILE A 76 -1.92 -11.98 -14.02
CA ILE A 76 -2.23 -11.39 -12.72
C ILE A 76 -3.27 -10.27 -12.83
N HIS A 77 -3.29 -9.50 -13.92
CA HIS A 77 -4.20 -8.37 -14.09
C HIS A 77 -5.64 -8.82 -14.28
N GLU A 78 -5.86 -9.84 -15.10
CA GLU A 78 -7.18 -10.44 -15.31
C GLU A 78 -7.68 -11.10 -14.01
N PHE A 79 -6.79 -11.82 -13.33
CA PHE A 79 -7.08 -12.40 -12.03
C PHE A 79 -7.47 -11.34 -10.98
N ALA A 80 -6.77 -10.20 -10.95
CA ALA A 80 -7.10 -9.07 -10.08
C ALA A 80 -8.50 -8.52 -10.39
N ALA A 81 -8.81 -8.30 -11.68
CA ALA A 81 -10.12 -7.80 -12.08
C ALA A 81 -11.24 -8.75 -11.63
N GLU A 82 -11.09 -10.06 -11.85
CA GLU A 82 -12.08 -11.05 -11.39
C GLU A 82 -12.21 -11.07 -9.86
N HIS A 83 -11.08 -11.06 -9.15
CA HIS A 83 -11.07 -11.13 -7.68
C HIS A 83 -11.71 -9.90 -7.04
N PHE A 84 -11.33 -8.69 -7.46
CA PHE A 84 -11.82 -7.44 -6.87
C PHE A 84 -13.25 -7.06 -7.30
N THR A 85 -13.73 -7.60 -8.43
CA THR A 85 -15.10 -7.35 -8.91
C THR A 85 -16.10 -8.39 -8.36
N ASN A 86 -15.63 -9.38 -7.59
CA ASN A 86 -16.49 -10.40 -7.00
C ASN A 86 -17.50 -9.78 -6.01
N PRO A 87 -18.83 -9.95 -6.23
CA PRO A 87 -19.85 -9.36 -5.37
C PRO A 87 -19.80 -9.87 -3.93
N ASN A 88 -19.24 -11.06 -3.71
CA ASN A 88 -19.10 -11.66 -2.39
C ASN A 88 -17.88 -11.17 -1.62
N LEU A 89 -16.96 -10.42 -2.26
CA LEU A 89 -15.70 -10.00 -1.66
C LEU A 89 -15.93 -9.24 -0.34
N ARG A 90 -16.85 -8.29 -0.32
CA ARG A 90 -17.18 -7.50 0.88
C ARG A 90 -17.66 -8.37 2.05
N ARG A 91 -18.49 -9.37 1.76
CA ARG A 91 -18.99 -10.32 2.77
C ARG A 91 -17.83 -11.15 3.32
N ASN A 92 -17.00 -11.71 2.44
CA ASN A 92 -15.86 -12.55 2.82
C ASN A 92 -14.88 -11.78 3.72
N ILE A 93 -14.53 -10.54 3.34
CA ILE A 93 -13.63 -9.68 4.14
C ILE A 93 -14.24 -9.39 5.53
N SER A 94 -15.55 -9.11 5.58
CA SER A 94 -16.24 -8.84 6.84
C SER A 94 -16.19 -10.05 7.79
N GLU A 95 -16.39 -11.25 7.25
CA GLU A 95 -16.31 -12.51 8.01
C GLU A 95 -14.88 -12.77 8.49
N GLU A 96 -13.88 -12.55 7.65
CA GLU A 96 -12.47 -12.72 8.01
C GLU A 96 -12.03 -11.76 9.12
N LEU A 97 -12.44 -10.49 9.04
CA LEU A 97 -12.17 -9.49 10.09
C LEU A 97 -12.76 -9.90 11.43
N GLN A 98 -14.01 -10.38 11.45
CA GLN A 98 -14.64 -10.86 12.67
C GLN A 98 -13.87 -12.03 13.28
N GLN A 99 -13.44 -12.99 12.46
CA GLN A 99 -12.64 -14.11 12.92
C GLN A 99 -11.27 -13.67 13.46
N ARG A 100 -10.60 -12.75 12.78
CA ARG A 100 -9.30 -12.20 13.21
C ARG A 100 -9.42 -11.47 14.55
N GLN A 101 -10.47 -10.67 14.72
CA GLN A 101 -10.75 -9.99 15.99
C GLN A 101 -11.07 -10.96 17.12
N ALA A 102 -11.84 -12.02 16.84
CA ALA A 102 -12.14 -13.07 17.83
C ALA A 102 -10.85 -13.78 18.29
N LYS A 103 -9.99 -14.19 17.36
CA LYS A 103 -8.68 -14.82 17.66
C LYS A 103 -7.74 -13.91 18.45
N MET A 104 -7.71 -12.61 18.14
CA MET A 104 -6.93 -11.65 18.92
C MET A 104 -7.43 -11.53 20.36
N LYS A 105 -8.76 -11.43 20.56
CA LYS A 105 -9.35 -11.38 21.90
C LYS A 105 -9.02 -12.64 22.70
N GLU A 106 -9.15 -13.81 22.10
CA GLU A 106 -8.76 -15.08 22.73
C GLU A 106 -7.28 -15.10 23.13
N ASN A 107 -6.37 -14.71 22.23
CA ASN A 107 -4.93 -14.64 22.53
C ASN A 107 -4.61 -13.67 23.68
N LEU A 108 -5.30 -12.53 23.76
CA LEU A 108 -5.15 -11.57 24.85
C LEU A 108 -5.62 -12.16 26.19
N LEU A 109 -6.70 -12.93 26.20
CA LEU A 109 -7.19 -13.61 27.39
C LEU A 109 -6.23 -14.69 27.87
N LEU A 110 -5.67 -15.49 26.96
CA LEU A 110 -4.73 -16.56 27.28
C LEU A 110 -3.40 -16.05 27.86
N LYS A 111 -2.96 -14.84 27.50
CA LYS A 111 -1.72 -14.22 28.02
C LYS A 111 -1.84 -13.72 29.47
N ASN A 112 -3.04 -13.62 30.02
CA ASN A 112 -3.31 -13.10 31.36
C ASN A 112 -3.46 -14.20 32.44
N PHE A 113 -3.17 -15.45 32.09
CA PHE A 113 -3.08 -16.61 32.99
C PHE A 113 -1.65 -17.14 33.02
#